data_AF-A0A838QCQ9-F1
#
_entry.id   AF-A0A838QCQ9-F1
#
_cell.length_a   1.000
_cell.length_b   1.000
_cell.length_c   1.000
_cell.angle_alpha   90.00
_cell.angle_beta   90.00
_cell.angle_gamma   90.00
#
_symmetry.space_group_name_H-M   'P 1'
#
loop_
_entity.id
_entity.type
_entity.pdbx_description
1 polymer ?
#
loop_
_entity_poly.entity_id
_entity_poly.type
_entity_poly.pdbx_seq_one_letter_code
_entity_poly.pdbx_strand_id
1 'polypeptide(L)'
;MHRAYLDAPDAVLAAIAVFVQGRTKLERTAARRELLAYQLPRETDADPSPRKRRAREKTHRDDERWAQHLAQRHAAFNTEKFGGELRSIEIRISRRMKSRLGHYSWRGPRGETAEIVISRRHIRRHGMGEVVDTLLHEMVHQWQDETGLPVDHGRQFRAKARSVGIAASACREVA
;
A
#
# COMPACT_ATOMS: atom_id res chain seq x y z
N MET A 1 -17.45 -2.25 -19.50
CA MET A 1 -17.99 -2.10 -18.12
C MET A 1 -17.86 -3.45 -17.40
N HIS A 2 -17.63 -3.46 -16.08
CA HIS A 2 -17.46 -4.71 -15.31
C HIS A 2 -18.80 -5.42 -15.15
N ARG A 3 -18.88 -6.74 -15.33
CA ARG A 3 -20.16 -7.48 -15.32
C ARG A 3 -20.91 -7.35 -13.98
N ALA A 4 -20.18 -7.29 -12.88
CA ALA A 4 -20.73 -7.02 -11.55
C ALA A 4 -21.48 -5.68 -11.40
N TYR A 5 -21.31 -4.71 -12.32
CA TYR A 5 -22.11 -3.49 -12.33
C TYR A 5 -23.51 -3.71 -12.94
N LEU A 6 -23.64 -4.67 -13.87
CA LEU A 6 -24.91 -4.98 -14.52
C LEU A 6 -25.81 -5.82 -13.62
N ASP A 7 -25.20 -6.63 -12.75
CA ASP A 7 -25.88 -7.55 -11.85
C ASP A 7 -26.07 -6.99 -10.42
N ALA A 8 -25.67 -5.74 -10.18
CA ALA A 8 -25.80 -5.11 -8.87
C ALA A 8 -27.27 -4.73 -8.57
N PRO A 9 -27.77 -4.93 -7.34
CA PRO A 9 -29.09 -4.47 -6.96
C PRO A 9 -29.25 -2.96 -7.14
N ASP A 10 -30.44 -2.51 -7.53
CA ASP A 10 -30.74 -1.10 -7.78
C ASP A 10 -30.39 -0.19 -6.59
N ALA A 11 -30.54 -0.68 -5.35
CA ALA A 11 -30.13 0.04 -4.15
C ALA A 11 -28.62 0.36 -4.12
N VAL A 12 -27.79 -0.58 -4.58
CA VAL A 12 -26.33 -0.39 -4.67
C VAL A 12 -26.01 0.61 -5.79
N LEU A 13 -26.67 0.49 -6.95
CA LEU A 13 -26.48 1.42 -8.06
C LEU A 13 -26.91 2.85 -7.70
N ALA A 14 -28.03 2.99 -6.98
CA ALA A 14 -28.50 4.26 -6.43
C ALA A 14 -27.51 4.83 -5.41
N ALA A 15 -26.99 4.01 -4.50
CA ALA A 15 -25.98 4.43 -3.54
C ALA A 15 -24.66 4.85 -4.23
N ILE A 16 -24.24 4.19 -5.32
CA ILE A 16 -23.10 4.64 -6.14
C ILE A 16 -23.39 6.02 -6.74
N ALA A 17 -24.57 6.21 -7.34
CA ALA A 17 -24.96 7.49 -7.92
C ALA A 17 -24.97 8.61 -6.87
N VAL A 18 -25.55 8.37 -5.68
CA VAL A 18 -25.57 9.34 -4.57
C VAL A 18 -24.17 9.58 -4.01
N PHE A 19 -23.32 8.56 -3.95
CA PHE A 19 -21.93 8.74 -3.51
C PHE A 19 -21.12 9.63 -4.47
N VAL A 20 -21.34 9.49 -5.78
CA VAL A 20 -20.63 10.24 -6.83
C VAL A 20 -21.21 11.64 -7.02
N GLN A 21 -22.54 11.79 -7.01
CA GLN A 21 -23.24 13.04 -7.35
C GLN A 21 -23.76 13.81 -6.12
N GLY A 22 -23.72 13.21 -4.94
CA GLY A 22 -24.23 13.82 -3.70
C GLY A 22 -23.55 15.15 -3.39
N ARG A 23 -24.35 16.16 -3.09
CA ARG A 23 -23.88 17.54 -2.90
C ARG A 23 -23.35 17.75 -1.50
N THR A 24 -23.87 17.02 -0.51
CA THR A 24 -23.48 17.17 0.89
C THR A 24 -22.59 16.04 1.40
N LYS A 25 -21.79 16.32 2.44
CA LYS A 25 -20.95 15.31 3.11
C LYS A 25 -21.80 14.23 3.78
N LEU A 26 -22.98 14.58 4.27
CA LEU A 26 -23.91 13.66 4.93
C LEU A 26 -24.44 12.62 3.94
N GLU A 27 -24.92 13.06 2.77
CA GLU A 27 -25.37 12.20 1.67
C GLU A 27 -24.30 11.19 1.27
N ARG A 28 -23.07 11.66 1.02
CA ARG A 28 -21.96 10.77 0.63
C ARG A 28 -21.58 9.79 1.74
N THR A 29 -21.70 10.19 3.01
CA THR A 29 -21.39 9.30 4.15
C THR A 29 -22.46 8.21 4.31
N ALA A 30 -23.74 8.54 4.14
CA ALA A 30 -24.83 7.58 4.16
C ALA A 30 -24.70 6.58 3.00
N ALA A 31 -24.51 7.06 1.77
CA ALA A 31 -24.30 6.22 0.60
C ALA A 31 -23.07 5.31 0.78
N ARG A 32 -21.96 5.83 1.33
CA ARG A 32 -20.77 5.01 1.63
C ARG A 32 -21.08 3.89 2.62
N ARG A 33 -21.89 4.13 3.66
CA ARG A 33 -22.27 3.10 4.63
C ARG A 33 -23.05 1.98 3.95
N GLU A 34 -23.97 2.33 3.06
CA GLU A 34 -24.78 1.37 2.30
C GLU A 34 -23.91 0.54 1.34
N LEU A 35 -22.99 1.19 0.61
CA LEU A 35 -22.04 0.50 -0.27
C LEU A 35 -21.11 -0.46 0.48
N LEU A 36 -20.67 -0.10 1.68
CA LEU A 36 -19.82 -0.96 2.51
C LEU A 36 -20.60 -2.11 3.17
N ALA A 37 -21.90 -1.95 3.38
CA ALA A 37 -22.77 -3.00 3.91
C ALA A 37 -23.11 -4.06 2.85
N TYR A 38 -23.08 -3.70 1.58
CA TYR A 38 -23.30 -4.63 0.48
C TYR A 38 -22.12 -5.60 0.34
N GLN A 39 -22.37 -6.87 0.67
CA GLN A 39 -21.44 -7.95 0.39
C GLN A 39 -21.54 -8.31 -1.09
N LEU A 40 -20.52 -7.96 -1.86
CA LEU A 40 -20.40 -8.42 -3.24
C LEU A 40 -20.50 -9.94 -3.26
N PRO A 41 -21.39 -10.53 -4.09
CA PRO A 41 -21.35 -11.96 -4.36
C PRO A 41 -19.92 -12.33 -4.76
N ARG A 42 -19.31 -13.25 -4.01
CA ARG A 42 -18.03 -13.82 -4.40
C ARG A 42 -18.24 -14.38 -5.79
N GLU A 43 -17.41 -13.98 -6.75
CA GLU A 43 -17.33 -14.64 -8.07
C GLU A 43 -16.93 -16.11 -7.83
N THR A 44 -17.88 -16.99 -7.50
CA THR A 44 -17.62 -18.41 -7.24
C THR A 44 -18.13 -19.34 -8.33
N ASP A 45 -18.91 -18.87 -9.31
CA ASP A 45 -19.47 -19.76 -10.34
C ASP A 45 -19.05 -19.40 -11.78
N ALA A 46 -18.20 -18.39 -11.95
CA ALA A 46 -17.46 -18.22 -13.20
C ALA A 46 -16.18 -19.04 -13.08
N ASP A 47 -16.06 -20.10 -13.88
CA ASP A 47 -14.82 -20.84 -14.11
C ASP A 47 -13.64 -19.86 -14.09
N PRO A 48 -12.71 -19.96 -13.12
CA PRO A 48 -11.59 -19.05 -13.04
C PRO A 48 -10.65 -19.43 -14.17
N SER A 49 -10.97 -18.98 -15.38
CA SER A 49 -10.01 -18.90 -16.46
C SER A 49 -8.75 -18.31 -15.85
N PRO A 50 -7.63 -19.04 -15.83
CA PRO A 50 -6.46 -18.63 -15.09
C PRO A 50 -5.96 -17.40 -15.81
N ARG A 51 -6.40 -16.21 -15.36
CA ARG A 51 -5.71 -14.96 -15.63
C ARG A 51 -4.32 -15.25 -15.12
N LYS A 52 -3.41 -15.65 -16.02
CA LYS A 52 -2.01 -16.00 -15.73
C LYS A 52 -1.60 -15.05 -14.64
N ARG A 53 -1.46 -15.53 -13.39
CA ARG A 53 -1.06 -14.68 -12.25
C ARG A 53 0.21 -14.03 -12.76
N ARG A 54 0.12 -12.74 -13.14
CA ARG A 54 1.23 -12.07 -13.82
C ARG A 54 2.38 -12.24 -12.85
N ALA A 55 3.43 -12.96 -13.29
CA ALA A 55 4.56 -13.26 -12.42
C ALA A 55 4.99 -11.95 -11.76
N ARG A 56 5.13 -11.98 -10.43
CA ARG A 56 5.49 -10.79 -9.66
C ARG A 56 6.74 -10.19 -10.28
N GLU A 57 6.70 -8.89 -10.57
CA GLU A 57 7.88 -8.17 -11.06
C GLU A 57 8.99 -8.34 -10.03
N LYS A 58 10.17 -8.80 -10.44
CA LYS A 58 11.36 -8.89 -9.57
C LYS A 58 12.22 -7.64 -9.72
N THR A 59 13.08 -7.35 -8.75
CA THR A 59 14.16 -6.36 -8.92
C THR A 59 14.99 -6.73 -10.15
N HIS A 60 15.27 -5.76 -11.00
CA HIS A 60 16.15 -5.97 -12.15
C HIS A 60 17.61 -6.09 -11.68
N ARG A 61 18.42 -6.93 -12.34
CA ARG A 61 19.82 -7.22 -11.96
C ARG A 61 20.66 -5.96 -11.67
N ASP A 62 20.65 -4.97 -12.56
CA ASP A 62 21.41 -3.71 -12.35
C ASP A 62 21.02 -2.90 -11.10
N ASP A 63 19.82 -3.15 -10.56
CA ASP A 63 19.29 -2.44 -9.40
C ASP A 63 19.40 -3.28 -8.10
N GLU A 64 19.92 -4.52 -8.17
CA GLU A 64 20.08 -5.41 -7.01
C GLU A 64 20.90 -4.78 -5.89
N ARG A 65 21.95 -4.01 -6.24
CA ARG A 65 22.76 -3.28 -5.26
C ARG A 65 21.93 -2.30 -4.42
N TRP A 66 20.92 -1.66 -5.01
CA TRP A 66 20.04 -0.74 -4.30
C TRP A 66 19.07 -1.50 -3.41
N ALA A 67 18.51 -2.62 -3.89
CA ALA A 67 17.68 -3.49 -3.06
C ALA A 67 18.45 -4.01 -1.83
N GLN A 68 19.67 -4.51 -2.04
CA GLN A 68 20.54 -5.01 -0.97
C GLN A 68 20.89 -3.91 0.04
N HIS A 69 21.29 -2.73 -0.45
CA HIS A 69 21.57 -1.60 0.42
C HIS A 69 20.35 -1.22 1.28
N LEU A 70 19.16 -1.12 0.68
CA LEU A 70 17.95 -0.80 1.41
C LEU A 70 17.51 -1.91 2.37
N ALA A 71 17.75 -3.19 2.04
CA ALA A 71 17.53 -4.31 2.97
C ALA A 71 18.46 -4.23 4.19
N GLN A 72 19.72 -3.85 4.00
CA GLN A 72 20.64 -3.61 5.12
C GLN A 72 20.20 -2.43 5.98
N ARG A 73 19.75 -1.33 5.36
CA ARG A 73 19.19 -0.17 6.08
C ARG A 73 17.92 -0.52 6.83
N HIS A 74 17.05 -1.35 6.25
CA HIS A 74 15.85 -1.86 6.92
C HIS A 74 16.21 -2.64 8.19
N ALA A 75 17.16 -3.59 8.10
CA ALA A 75 17.62 -4.34 9.25
C ALA A 75 18.22 -3.44 10.34
N ALA A 76 19.09 -2.50 9.97
CA ALA A 76 19.68 -1.54 10.93
C ALA A 76 18.60 -0.68 11.61
N PHE A 77 17.68 -0.10 10.84
CA PHE A 77 16.60 0.70 11.40
C PHE A 77 15.63 -0.10 12.23
N ASN A 78 15.38 -1.37 11.90
CA ASN A 78 14.55 -2.22 12.73
C ASN A 78 15.14 -2.28 14.15
N THR A 79 16.43 -2.58 14.28
CA THR A 79 17.14 -2.58 15.56
C THR A 79 17.10 -1.20 16.23
N GLU A 80 17.49 -0.14 15.51
CA GLU A 80 17.66 1.20 16.09
C GLU A 80 16.35 1.92 16.46
N LYS A 81 15.26 1.68 15.72
CA LYS A 81 14.04 2.51 15.74
C LYS A 81 12.75 1.72 15.97
N PHE A 82 12.79 0.40 15.81
CA PHE A 82 11.65 -0.49 16.02
C PHE A 82 11.94 -1.61 17.02
N GLY A 83 13.05 -1.54 17.76
CA GLY A 83 13.38 -2.51 18.82
C GLY A 83 13.76 -3.90 18.29
N GLY A 84 13.98 -4.05 16.99
CA GLY A 84 14.27 -5.34 16.35
C GLY A 84 13.03 -6.22 16.16
N GLU A 85 11.82 -5.71 16.38
CA GLU A 85 10.59 -6.51 16.38
C GLU A 85 10.01 -6.74 14.98
N LEU A 86 10.36 -5.90 13.99
CA LEU A 86 9.84 -6.05 12.63
C LEU A 86 10.43 -7.29 11.95
N ARG A 87 9.60 -8.02 11.21
CA ARG A 87 10.08 -9.15 10.40
C ARG A 87 10.99 -8.69 9.27
N SER A 88 11.92 -9.55 8.89
CA SER A 88 12.65 -9.40 7.64
C SER A 88 11.71 -9.65 6.46
N ILE A 89 11.64 -8.68 5.55
CA ILE A 89 10.79 -8.72 4.37
C ILE A 89 11.59 -8.36 3.12
N GLU A 90 11.09 -8.75 1.95
CA GLU A 90 11.75 -8.42 0.68
C GLU A 90 11.68 -6.91 0.43
N ILE A 91 12.83 -6.32 0.06
CA ILE A 91 12.91 -4.96 -0.46
C ILE A 91 13.13 -5.02 -1.96
N ARG A 92 12.21 -4.44 -2.73
CA ARG A 92 12.20 -4.53 -4.19
C ARG A 92 12.31 -3.16 -4.86
N ILE A 93 13.07 -3.08 -5.94
CA ILE A 93 13.14 -1.88 -6.78
C ILE A 93 12.25 -2.04 -8.01
N SER A 94 11.19 -1.24 -8.12
CA SER A 94 10.31 -1.25 -9.29
C SER A 94 10.74 -0.22 -10.34
N ARG A 95 10.87 -0.67 -11.59
CA ARG A 95 11.06 0.21 -12.75
C ARG A 95 9.74 0.77 -13.29
N ARG A 96 8.61 0.14 -12.95
CA ARG A 96 7.28 0.46 -13.47
C ARG A 96 6.48 1.38 -12.56
N MET A 97 6.87 1.52 -11.29
CA MET A 97 6.23 2.42 -10.33
C MET A 97 6.48 3.89 -10.70
N LYS A 98 5.42 4.58 -11.15
CA LYS A 98 5.48 5.97 -11.62
C LYS A 98 4.75 6.97 -10.74
N SER A 99 3.71 6.55 -10.01
CA SER A 99 2.79 7.42 -9.26
C SER A 99 3.08 7.50 -7.76
N ARG A 100 4.03 6.71 -7.25
CA ARG A 100 4.42 6.64 -5.84
C ARG A 100 5.94 6.50 -5.73
N LEU A 101 6.50 6.91 -4.60
CA LEU A 101 7.94 6.79 -4.30
C LEU A 101 8.25 5.42 -3.67
N GLY A 102 7.34 4.94 -2.81
CA GLY A 102 7.39 3.63 -2.16
C GLY A 102 5.98 3.09 -1.89
N HIS A 103 5.90 1.83 -1.51
CA HIS A 103 4.70 1.22 -0.93
C HIS A 103 5.04 -0.09 -0.19
N TYR A 104 4.48 -0.25 1.00
CA TYR A 104 4.39 -1.50 1.75
C TYR A 104 3.18 -2.35 1.32
N SER A 105 3.41 -3.59 0.89
CA SER A 105 2.35 -4.57 0.62
C SER A 105 2.25 -5.58 1.75
N TRP A 106 1.05 -5.73 2.32
CA TRP A 106 0.79 -6.65 3.43
C TRP A 106 0.75 -8.11 2.98
N ARG A 107 0.80 -9.02 3.97
CA ARG A 107 0.70 -10.46 3.73
C ARG A 107 -0.73 -10.86 3.30
N GLY A 108 -0.94 -11.11 2.02
CA GLY A 108 -2.26 -11.52 1.52
C GLY A 108 -2.71 -12.88 2.10
N PRO A 109 -4.03 -13.14 2.23
CA PRO A 109 -4.58 -14.37 2.82
C PRO A 109 -4.22 -15.66 2.04
N ARG A 110 -3.59 -15.54 0.87
CA ARG A 110 -3.18 -16.66 0.00
C ARG A 110 -1.67 -16.93 0.06
N GLY A 111 -1.00 -16.59 1.16
CA GLY A 111 0.41 -16.92 1.39
C GLY A 111 1.41 -15.97 0.72
N GLU A 112 0.96 -14.79 0.33
CA GLU A 112 1.80 -13.75 -0.26
C GLU A 112 2.70 -13.15 0.81
N THR A 113 4.02 -13.12 0.62
CA THR A 113 4.94 -12.46 1.56
C THR A 113 4.77 -10.95 1.52
N ALA A 114 4.85 -10.31 2.68
CA ALA A 114 4.93 -8.87 2.76
C ALA A 114 6.21 -8.36 2.08
N GLU A 115 6.14 -7.21 1.43
CA GLU A 115 7.28 -6.58 0.75
C GLU A 115 7.21 -5.06 0.86
N ILE A 116 8.37 -4.40 0.80
CA ILE A 116 8.47 -2.96 0.53
C ILE A 116 8.99 -2.78 -0.89
N VAL A 117 8.29 -1.97 -1.67
CA VAL A 117 8.65 -1.68 -3.05
C VAL A 117 9.01 -0.21 -3.16
N ILE A 118 10.20 0.10 -3.68
CA ILE A 118 10.69 1.46 -3.90
C ILE A 118 10.80 1.73 -5.41
N SER A 119 10.40 2.93 -5.84
CA SER A 119 10.52 3.35 -7.22
C SER A 119 11.98 3.59 -7.61
N ARG A 120 12.42 2.97 -8.72
CA ARG A 120 13.72 3.28 -9.33
C ARG A 120 13.83 4.75 -9.72
N ARG A 121 12.73 5.36 -10.19
CA ARG A 121 12.69 6.79 -10.54
C ARG A 121 13.00 7.63 -9.32
N HIS A 122 12.47 7.27 -8.15
CA HIS A 122 12.73 7.98 -6.91
C HIS A 122 14.22 7.96 -6.56
N ILE A 123 14.84 6.78 -6.57
CA ILE A 123 16.28 6.61 -6.30
C ILE A 123 17.14 7.49 -7.22
N ARG A 124 16.81 7.52 -8.51
CA ARG A 124 17.59 8.30 -9.49
C ARG A 124 17.39 9.80 -9.38
N ARG A 125 16.21 10.27 -8.97
CA ARG A 125 15.86 11.70 -9.03
C ARG A 125 16.10 12.43 -7.71
N HIS A 126 15.94 11.76 -6.57
CA HIS A 126 15.88 12.40 -5.26
C HIS A 126 17.09 12.10 -4.36
N GLY A 127 17.94 11.15 -4.77
CA GLY A 127 19.11 10.74 -4.00
C GLY A 127 18.76 9.86 -2.81
N MET A 128 19.80 9.31 -2.17
CA MET A 128 19.60 8.26 -1.16
C MET A 128 18.98 8.74 0.16
N GLY A 129 19.19 10.00 0.55
CA GLY A 129 18.58 10.54 1.78
C GLY A 129 17.06 10.48 1.75
N GLU A 130 16.43 10.99 0.68
CA GLU A 130 14.96 10.95 0.55
C GLU A 130 14.42 9.51 0.39
N VAL A 131 15.20 8.63 -0.25
CA VAL A 131 14.83 7.21 -0.37
C VAL A 131 14.83 6.53 1.00
N VAL A 132 15.78 6.87 1.86
CA VAL A 132 15.88 6.35 3.22
C VAL A 132 14.69 6.82 4.07
N ASP A 133 14.25 8.07 3.91
CA ASP A 133 13.02 8.57 4.56
C ASP A 133 11.79 7.83 4.06
N THR A 134 11.71 7.56 2.76
CA THR A 134 10.64 6.74 2.17
C THR A 134 10.68 5.32 2.72
N LEU A 135 11.86 4.70 2.87
CA LEU A 135 11.98 3.39 3.49
C LEU A 135 11.45 3.39 4.92
N LEU A 136 11.82 4.37 5.74
CA LEU A 136 11.30 4.51 7.10
C LEU A 136 9.78 4.70 7.11
N HIS A 137 9.23 5.45 6.15
CA HIS A 137 7.78 5.61 5.99
C HIS A 137 7.09 4.26 5.76
N GLU A 138 7.60 3.46 4.84
CA GLU A 138 7.05 2.12 4.57
C GLU A 138 7.26 1.16 5.75
N MET A 139 8.35 1.29 6.52
CA MET A 139 8.55 0.53 7.76
C MET A 139 7.55 0.89 8.86
N VAL A 140 7.06 2.14 8.91
CA VAL A 140 5.96 2.51 9.82
C VAL A 140 4.66 1.80 9.40
N HIS A 141 4.40 1.66 8.09
CA HIS A 141 3.27 0.86 7.61
C HIS A 141 3.43 -0.63 7.92
N GLN A 142 4.64 -1.18 7.78
CA GLN A 142 4.95 -2.54 8.24
C GLN A 142 4.68 -2.69 9.75
N TRP A 143 5.14 -1.74 10.57
CA TRP A 143 4.89 -1.75 12.02
C TRP A 143 3.41 -1.75 12.34
N GLN A 144 2.58 -0.95 11.65
CA GLN A 144 1.13 -0.99 11.82
C GLN A 144 0.57 -2.38 11.53
N ASP A 145 0.92 -2.97 10.38
CA ASP A 145 0.46 -4.29 9.96
C ASP A 145 0.85 -5.38 10.98
N GLU A 146 2.12 -5.42 11.39
CA GLU A 146 2.63 -6.44 12.31
C GLU A 146 2.12 -6.30 13.74
N THR A 147 1.71 -5.10 14.16
CA THR A 147 1.08 -4.85 15.47
C THR A 147 -0.45 -4.93 15.44
N GLY A 148 -1.05 -5.28 14.28
CA GLY A 148 -2.51 -5.38 14.13
C GLY A 148 -3.25 -4.04 14.08
N LEU A 149 -2.53 -2.95 13.83
CA LEU A 149 -3.11 -1.63 13.66
C LEU A 149 -3.58 -1.42 12.21
N PRO A 150 -4.60 -0.56 11.99
CA PRO A 150 -4.96 -0.13 10.64
C PRO A 150 -3.75 0.50 9.92
N VAL A 151 -3.48 0.05 8.69
CA VAL A 151 -2.42 0.59 7.83
C VAL A 151 -2.94 1.85 7.14
N ASP A 152 -2.77 3.00 7.81
CA ASP A 152 -3.20 4.31 7.36
C ASP A 152 -2.27 5.43 7.89
N HIS A 153 -2.52 6.69 7.53
CA HIS A 153 -1.80 7.87 8.05
C HIS A 153 -2.49 8.53 9.26
N GLY A 154 -3.15 7.73 10.10
CA GLY A 154 -3.88 8.14 11.29
C GLY A 154 -2.98 8.61 12.44
N ARG A 155 -3.56 8.76 13.64
CA ARG A 155 -2.85 9.26 14.83
C ARG A 155 -1.62 8.40 15.16
N GLN A 156 -1.75 7.09 15.07
CA GLN A 156 -0.71 6.13 15.43
C GLN A 156 0.47 6.19 14.46
N PHE A 157 0.19 6.19 13.15
CA PHE A 157 1.21 6.44 12.13
C PHE A 157 1.99 7.72 12.42
N ARG A 158 1.29 8.84 12.62
CA ARG A 158 1.94 10.14 12.81
C ARG A 158 2.81 10.18 14.06
N ALA A 159 2.40 9.50 15.12
CA ALA A 159 3.19 9.37 16.35
C ALA A 159 4.47 8.55 16.09
N LYS A 160 4.35 7.38 15.45
CA LYS A 160 5.50 6.53 15.13
C LYS A 160 6.45 7.18 14.11
N ALA A 161 5.92 7.82 13.08
CA ALA A 161 6.69 8.58 12.08
C ALA A 161 7.60 9.63 12.74
N ARG A 162 7.05 10.42 13.68
CA ARG A 162 7.85 11.37 14.46
C ARG A 162 8.89 10.69 15.35
N SER A 163 8.54 9.59 16.02
CA SER A 163 9.51 8.90 16.89
C SER A 163 10.68 8.29 16.12
N VAL A 164 10.47 7.88 14.86
CA VAL A 164 11.54 7.33 14.02
C VAL A 164 12.31 8.40 13.24
N GLY A 165 11.88 9.66 13.31
CA GLY A 165 12.59 10.83 12.79
C GLY A 165 12.16 11.29 11.39
N ILE A 166 10.98 10.89 10.91
CA ILE A 166 10.46 11.31 9.59
C ILE A 166 9.22 12.21 9.74
N ALA A 167 8.95 13.01 8.70
CA ALA A 167 7.76 13.84 8.64
C ALA A 167 6.49 12.98 8.65
N ALA A 168 5.48 13.42 9.42
CA ALA A 168 4.24 12.70 9.64
C ALA A 168 3.20 12.88 8.51
N SER A 169 3.56 13.52 7.39
CA SER A 169 2.67 13.78 6.26
C SER A 169 3.13 13.03 5.01
N ALA A 170 2.18 12.42 4.31
CA ALA A 170 2.42 11.67 3.07
C ALA A 170 2.52 12.55 1.81
N CYS A 171 2.57 13.88 1.92
CA CYS A 171 2.50 14.76 0.76
C CYS A 171 3.90 15.19 0.29
N ARG A 172 4.44 14.46 -0.67
CA ARG A 172 5.10 15.10 -1.82
C ARG A 172 4.53 14.49 -3.09
N GLU A 173 3.91 15.34 -3.92
CA GLU A 173 3.44 14.97 -5.24
C GLU A 173 4.60 14.44 -6.08
N VAL A 174 4.35 13.36 -6.80
CA VAL A 174 5.29 12.80 -7.76
C VAL A 174 5.27 13.69 -9.01
N ALA A 175 6.17 14.67 -9.06
CA ALA A 175 6.47 15.43 -10.28
C ALA A 175 7.12 14.54 -11.35
#